data_AF-A0A9N8D9E8-F1
#
_entry.id   AF-A0A9N8D9E8-F1
#
_cell.length_a   1.000
_cell.length_b   1.000
_cell.length_c   1.000
_cell.angle_alpha   90.00
_cell.angle_beta   90.00
_cell.angle_gamma   90.00
#
_symmetry.space_group_name_H-M   'P 1'
#
loop_
_entity.id
_entity.type
_entity.pdbx_description
1 polymer ?
#
loop_
_entity_poly.entity_id
_entity_poly.type
_entity_poly.pdbx_seq_one_letter_code
_entity_poly.pdbx_strand_id
1 'polypeptide(L)'
;MTMTMRNLLFVAGVLLPQACLGWTSSSSSSASSPESTSWSASRRDALRSVIGSSAALLLPNLAVADDEDPYRFERRDRNGNKEAVIREDYWYSSGVTPPRRLASSLKMDDPKWNAFGSCETTGSGSAATNSCTYISLKQRQPAYSKYAFSITQGAKEFQQLKPLLQQKDWNRAASYVFVNANTNLPPAPVDAQLKMVLFASLMLTSPNYSGPAKELLVARFYVNEFKYAVTEIASAIQEQDAPRALAAWEFGKDSFNSYSQVVNRQITAKVGDPLPFIE
;
A
#
# COMPACT_ATOMS: atom_id res chain seq x y z
N MET A 1 -43.87 25.59 -36.12
CA MET A 1 -43.37 26.88 -35.61
C MET A 1 -41.85 26.83 -35.61
N THR A 2 -41.28 27.58 -36.52
CA THR A 2 -39.85 27.80 -36.77
C THR A 2 -39.23 28.67 -35.69
N MET A 3 -38.04 28.31 -35.18
CA MET A 3 -37.06 29.32 -34.78
C MET A 3 -35.63 28.78 -34.84
N THR A 4 -34.85 29.42 -35.70
CA THR A 4 -33.42 29.28 -36.00
C THR A 4 -32.59 30.31 -35.23
N MET A 5 -31.26 30.08 -35.24
CA MET A 5 -30.13 30.99 -34.91
C MET A 5 -29.76 31.10 -33.42
N ARG A 6 -28.46 31.12 -33.03
CA ARG A 6 -27.34 31.86 -33.65
C ARG A 6 -25.97 31.35 -33.16
N ASN A 7 -25.00 31.32 -34.09
CA ASN A 7 -23.55 31.24 -33.87
C ASN A 7 -23.02 32.47 -33.13
N LEU A 8 -21.94 32.30 -32.35
CA LEU A 8 -20.91 33.33 -32.13
C LEU A 8 -19.56 32.68 -31.77
N LEU A 9 -18.67 32.69 -32.76
CA LEU A 9 -17.22 32.59 -32.63
C LEU A 9 -16.68 33.91 -32.07
N PHE A 10 -15.68 33.85 -31.19
CA PHE A 10 -14.71 34.93 -31.00
C PHE A 10 -13.31 34.35 -30.85
N VAL A 11 -12.38 34.95 -31.59
CA VAL A 11 -10.95 34.64 -31.72
C VAL A 11 -10.16 35.89 -31.29
N ALA A 12 -8.89 35.66 -30.89
CA ALA A 12 -7.79 36.60 -30.62
C ALA A 12 -7.71 37.13 -29.17
N GLY A 13 -6.55 37.23 -28.53
CA GLY A 13 -5.16 36.97 -28.95
C GLY A 13 -4.19 37.41 -27.85
N VAL A 14 -3.04 36.73 -27.80
CA VAL A 14 -1.67 37.18 -27.45
C VAL A 14 -1.48 38.19 -26.30
N LEU A 15 -0.68 37.80 -25.29
CA LEU A 15 0.51 38.54 -24.83
C LEU A 15 1.36 37.72 -23.84
N LEU A 16 2.60 37.43 -24.27
CA LEU A 16 3.74 37.05 -23.42
C LEU A 16 4.21 38.27 -22.62
N PRO A 17 4.93 38.03 -21.50
CA PRO A 17 6.32 38.49 -21.50
C PRO A 17 7.32 37.47 -20.93
N GLN A 18 8.48 37.42 -21.60
CA GLN A 18 9.76 36.94 -21.09
C GLN A 18 10.33 37.92 -20.05
N ALA A 19 11.09 37.39 -19.07
CA ALA A 19 12.42 37.86 -18.63
C ALA A 19 12.83 37.05 -17.38
N CYS A 20 13.93 36.28 -17.42
CA CYS A 20 15.28 36.60 -16.87
C CYS A 20 15.31 36.55 -15.32
N LEU A 21 16.22 35.95 -14.55
CA LEU A 21 17.54 35.29 -14.60
C LEU A 21 17.58 34.41 -13.31
N GLY A 22 18.51 33.53 -12.99
CA GLY A 22 19.81 33.17 -13.54
C GLY A 22 20.32 31.92 -12.81
N TRP A 23 21.12 31.15 -13.51
CA TRP A 23 21.94 30.09 -12.95
C TRP A 23 23.16 30.70 -12.23
N THR A 24 23.45 30.24 -11.03
CA THR A 24 24.78 30.36 -10.44
C THR A 24 25.31 28.97 -10.13
N SER A 25 26.16 28.49 -11.03
CA SER A 25 27.12 27.43 -10.78
C SER A 25 28.30 28.01 -9.98
N SER A 26 28.59 27.44 -8.82
CA SER A 26 29.86 27.65 -8.13
C SER A 26 30.71 26.39 -8.28
N SER A 27 31.64 26.48 -9.24
CA SER A 27 32.84 25.67 -9.31
C SER A 27 33.84 26.13 -8.25
N SER A 28 34.43 25.20 -7.50
CA SER A 28 35.76 25.40 -6.93
C SER A 28 36.65 24.24 -7.37
N SER A 29 37.74 24.60 -8.05
CA SER A 29 38.85 23.73 -8.41
C SER A 29 40.12 24.36 -7.84
N SER A 30 40.90 23.59 -7.10
CA SER A 30 42.35 23.76 -6.93
C SER A 30 42.87 22.36 -6.60
N ALA A 31 43.50 21.67 -7.57
CA ALA A 31 44.93 21.70 -7.91
C ALA A 31 45.76 20.98 -6.82
N SER A 32 46.16 19.71 -7.04
CA SER A 32 47.44 19.26 -7.66
C SER A 32 48.51 19.03 -6.56
N SER A 33 49.27 17.94 -6.42
CA SER A 33 49.89 17.00 -7.38
C SER A 33 50.34 15.69 -6.62
N PRO A 34 51.30 14.84 -7.08
CA PRO A 34 51.01 13.57 -7.75
C PRO A 34 51.83 12.36 -7.21
N GLU A 35 51.80 11.25 -7.98
CA GLU A 35 52.69 10.07 -7.95
C GLU A 35 52.47 9.06 -6.80
N SER A 36 52.40 7.74 -7.01
CA SER A 36 53.12 6.91 -7.98
C SER A 36 52.34 5.65 -8.42
N THR A 37 52.49 5.34 -9.71
CA THR A 37 52.44 4.05 -10.41
C THR A 37 52.59 2.75 -9.60
N SER A 38 51.79 1.73 -9.95
CA SER A 38 52.34 0.51 -10.61
C SER A 38 51.24 -0.41 -11.17
N TRP A 39 51.40 -0.78 -12.44
CA TRP A 39 50.72 -1.87 -13.14
C TRP A 39 50.96 -3.24 -12.47
N SER A 40 49.99 -4.15 -12.55
CA SER A 40 50.04 -5.31 -13.48
C SER A 40 49.23 -6.55 -13.03
N ALA A 41 48.62 -7.16 -14.05
CA ALA A 41 48.46 -8.60 -14.29
C ALA A 41 47.49 -9.46 -13.44
N SER A 42 46.34 -9.74 -14.07
CA SER A 42 45.86 -11.07 -14.49
C SER A 42 46.37 -12.30 -13.72
N ARG A 43 45.42 -13.06 -13.14
CA ARG A 43 45.54 -14.50 -12.85
C ARG A 43 44.33 -15.24 -13.41
N ARG A 44 44.25 -15.35 -14.73
CA ARG A 44 43.68 -16.53 -15.39
C ARG A 44 44.83 -17.48 -15.71
N ASP A 45 44.49 -18.77 -15.73
CA ASP A 45 45.28 -19.92 -16.14
C ASP A 45 46.23 -20.54 -15.11
N ALA A 46 45.69 -21.48 -14.35
CA ALA A 46 46.36 -22.76 -14.11
C ALA A 46 45.37 -23.90 -14.39
N LEU A 47 45.78 -24.72 -15.36
CA LEU A 47 45.06 -25.79 -16.03
C LEU A 47 44.99 -27.09 -15.20
N ARG A 48 43.90 -27.85 -15.42
CA ARG A 48 43.78 -29.32 -15.69
C ARG A 48 44.51 -30.30 -14.75
N SER A 49 44.01 -31.48 -14.41
CA SER A 49 42.81 -32.26 -14.71
C SER A 49 42.86 -33.48 -13.77
N VAL A 50 41.74 -33.90 -13.20
CA VAL A 50 41.53 -35.33 -12.86
C VAL A 50 40.12 -35.67 -13.30
N ILE A 51 40.05 -36.56 -14.30
CA ILE A 51 38.83 -37.19 -14.79
C ILE A 51 38.52 -38.33 -13.81
N GLY A 52 37.35 -38.29 -13.20
CA GLY A 52 36.83 -39.35 -12.34
C GLY A 52 35.31 -39.32 -12.41
N SER A 53 34.76 -40.13 -13.32
CA SER A 53 33.33 -40.31 -13.57
C SER A 53 32.54 -40.56 -12.29
N SER A 54 31.50 -39.79 -12.03
CA SER A 54 30.40 -40.14 -11.12
C SER A 54 29.16 -39.34 -11.50
N ALA A 55 28.15 -40.07 -11.99
CA ALA A 55 26.72 -39.74 -12.08
C ALA A 55 26.33 -38.27 -12.27
N ALA A 56 25.87 -37.95 -13.49
CA ALA A 56 25.01 -36.80 -13.75
C ALA A 56 23.71 -36.93 -12.94
N LEU A 57 23.70 -36.35 -11.74
CA LEU A 57 22.45 -35.91 -11.12
C LEU A 57 22.04 -34.64 -11.86
N LEU A 58 21.17 -34.84 -12.87
CA LEU A 58 20.28 -33.81 -13.39
C LEU A 58 19.47 -33.26 -12.22
N LEU A 59 20.01 -32.27 -11.54
CA LEU A 59 19.22 -31.36 -10.73
C LEU A 59 18.34 -30.61 -11.73
N PRO A 60 17.01 -30.78 -11.72
CA PRO A 60 16.19 -29.76 -12.33
C PRO A 60 16.55 -28.47 -11.61
N ASN A 61 16.81 -27.41 -12.38
CA ASN A 61 16.59 -26.06 -11.91
C ASN A 61 15.13 -26.01 -11.46
N LEU A 62 14.88 -26.39 -10.21
CA LEU A 62 13.74 -25.92 -9.44
C LEU A 62 13.99 -24.43 -9.31
N ALA A 63 13.55 -23.71 -10.36
CA ALA A 63 12.82 -22.49 -10.15
C ALA A 63 11.92 -22.78 -8.95
N VAL A 64 12.27 -22.18 -7.81
CA VAL A 64 11.40 -22.14 -6.64
C VAL A 64 10.07 -21.69 -7.22
N ALA A 65 9.15 -22.65 -7.32
CA ALA A 65 7.78 -22.36 -7.62
C ALA A 65 7.40 -21.32 -6.57
N ASP A 66 7.17 -20.10 -7.06
CA ASP A 66 6.39 -19.08 -6.38
C ASP A 66 5.17 -19.86 -5.88
N ASP A 67 5.16 -20.19 -4.58
CA ASP A 67 4.04 -20.88 -3.93
C ASP A 67 2.79 -20.16 -4.43
N GLU A 68 1.90 -20.87 -5.13
CA GLU A 68 0.67 -20.30 -5.65
C GLU A 68 -0.16 -19.84 -4.46
N ASP A 69 0.05 -18.58 -4.07
CA ASP A 69 -0.76 -17.89 -3.08
C ASP A 69 -2.19 -17.90 -3.64
N PRO A 70 -3.14 -18.62 -3.00
CA PRO A 70 -4.49 -18.76 -3.52
C PRO A 70 -5.27 -17.43 -3.57
N TYR A 71 -4.63 -16.32 -3.19
CA TYR A 71 -5.20 -14.98 -3.08
C TYR A 71 -4.42 -13.91 -3.86
N ARG A 72 -3.76 -14.24 -4.97
CA ARG A 72 -3.01 -13.26 -5.78
C ARG A 72 -3.92 -12.40 -6.66
N PHE A 73 -4.63 -11.45 -6.04
CA PHE A 73 -5.47 -10.48 -6.75
C PHE A 73 -4.70 -9.26 -7.29
N GLU A 74 -3.36 -9.23 -7.15
CA GLU A 74 -2.52 -8.12 -7.62
C GLU A 74 -1.36 -8.53 -8.53
N ARG A 75 -1.08 -7.67 -9.52
CA ARG A 75 0.25 -7.50 -10.12
C ARG A 75 0.94 -6.29 -9.50
N ARG A 76 1.52 -6.46 -8.31
CA ARG A 76 2.34 -5.44 -7.66
C ARG A 76 3.61 -5.16 -8.47
N ASP A 77 3.60 -4.12 -9.29
CA ASP A 77 4.83 -3.55 -9.86
C ASP A 77 5.36 -2.44 -8.94
N ARG A 78 6.59 -2.61 -8.44
CA ARG A 78 7.29 -1.62 -7.60
C ARG A 78 7.42 -0.27 -8.29
N ASN A 79 7.50 -0.25 -9.62
CA ASN A 79 7.64 0.99 -10.41
C ASN A 79 6.29 1.59 -10.81
N GLY A 80 5.22 0.80 -10.77
CA GLY A 80 3.91 1.16 -11.29
C GLY A 80 2.93 1.56 -10.20
N ASN A 81 2.60 0.61 -9.31
CA ASN A 81 1.49 0.64 -8.33
C ASN A 81 0.32 1.60 -8.70
N LYS A 82 -0.06 1.63 -9.98
CA LYS A 82 -0.90 2.70 -10.57
C LYS A 82 -2.33 2.62 -10.06
N GLU A 83 -2.73 1.43 -9.66
CA GLU A 83 -4.05 1.12 -9.15
C GLU A 83 -4.09 1.09 -7.63
N ALA A 84 -3.00 1.41 -6.91
CA ALA A 84 -3.03 1.54 -5.46
C ALA A 84 -3.86 2.77 -5.03
N VAL A 85 -4.38 2.79 -3.80
CA VAL A 85 -4.94 4.03 -3.22
C VAL A 85 -3.80 4.98 -2.89
N ILE A 86 -2.70 4.42 -2.38
CA ILE A 86 -1.47 5.13 -2.07
C ILE A 86 -0.27 4.33 -2.53
N ARG A 87 0.63 4.98 -3.28
CA ARG A 87 1.82 4.33 -3.83
C ARG A 87 2.80 3.89 -2.75
N GLU A 88 2.98 4.72 -1.72
CA GLU A 88 3.97 4.53 -0.66
C GLU A 88 3.41 3.66 0.47
N ASP A 89 3.44 2.35 0.25
CA ASP A 89 3.12 1.32 1.24
C ASP A 89 4.34 0.49 1.63
N TYR A 90 4.12 -0.51 2.50
CA TYR A 90 5.21 -1.36 2.99
C TYR A 90 5.90 -2.16 1.88
N TRP A 91 5.15 -2.67 0.90
CA TRP A 91 5.71 -3.40 -0.24
C TRP A 91 6.57 -2.50 -1.12
N TYR A 92 6.10 -1.28 -1.42
CA TYR A 92 6.88 -0.31 -2.19
C TYR A 92 8.24 0.00 -1.56
N SER A 93 8.23 0.21 -0.24
CA SER A 93 9.44 0.53 0.53
C SER A 93 10.39 -0.66 0.68
N SER A 94 9.88 -1.80 1.14
CA SER A 94 10.70 -2.95 1.55
C SER A 94 10.86 -4.03 0.48
N GLY A 95 9.95 -4.12 -0.49
CA GLY A 95 9.83 -5.26 -1.40
C GLY A 95 9.32 -6.54 -0.74
N VAL A 96 8.78 -6.46 0.48
CA VAL A 96 8.32 -7.61 1.27
C VAL A 96 6.83 -7.46 1.59
N THR A 97 6.07 -8.55 1.50
CA THR A 97 4.63 -8.59 1.80
C THR A 97 4.39 -8.89 3.29
N PRO A 98 3.73 -8.01 4.06
CA PRO A 98 3.29 -8.30 5.42
C PRO A 98 2.44 -9.58 5.51
N PRO A 99 2.35 -10.22 6.69
CA PRO A 99 1.50 -11.41 6.88
C PRO A 99 0.06 -11.13 6.47
N ARG A 100 -0.59 -12.06 5.77
CA ARG A 100 -1.95 -11.89 5.24
C ARG A 100 -2.98 -11.56 6.33
N ARG A 101 -2.94 -12.34 7.40
CA ARG A 101 -3.71 -12.12 8.62
C ARG A 101 -2.75 -11.84 9.74
N LEU A 102 -3.00 -10.76 10.45
CA LEU A 102 -2.44 -10.57 11.78
C LEU A 102 -3.26 -11.47 12.75
N ALA A 103 -3.14 -12.80 12.60
CA ALA A 103 -4.10 -13.78 13.17
C ALA A 103 -3.88 -14.15 14.65
N SER A 104 -2.93 -13.52 15.34
CA SER A 104 -2.70 -13.74 16.77
C SER A 104 -2.05 -12.50 17.35
N SER A 105 -2.03 -12.38 18.69
CA SER A 105 -1.26 -11.36 19.39
C SER A 105 0.08 -11.21 18.69
N LEU A 106 0.24 -10.10 17.96
CA LEU A 106 1.44 -9.82 17.17
C LEU A 106 2.63 -10.17 18.05
N LYS A 107 3.54 -11.05 17.59
CA LYS A 107 4.82 -11.20 18.27
C LYS A 107 5.45 -9.83 18.20
N MET A 108 5.34 -9.11 19.32
CA MET A 108 5.71 -7.70 19.43
C MET A 108 7.08 -7.53 18.79
N ASP A 109 8.01 -8.42 19.13
CA ASP A 109 9.41 -8.25 18.81
C ASP A 109 9.87 -8.99 17.52
N ASP A 110 9.00 -9.24 16.53
CA ASP A 110 9.49 -9.72 15.22
C ASP A 110 10.23 -8.58 14.48
N PRO A 111 11.58 -8.63 14.36
CA PRO A 111 12.37 -7.55 13.74
C PRO A 111 12.00 -7.34 12.26
N LYS A 112 11.48 -8.37 11.58
CA LYS A 112 11.06 -8.31 10.18
C LYS A 112 9.84 -7.40 10.02
N TRP A 113 8.90 -7.48 10.96
CA TRP A 113 7.64 -6.74 10.96
C TRP A 113 7.56 -5.69 12.07
N ASN A 114 8.70 -5.22 12.59
CA ASN A 114 8.83 -4.37 13.80
C ASN A 114 8.22 -2.95 13.69
N ALA A 115 7.07 -2.85 13.03
CA ALA A 115 5.99 -1.93 13.29
C ALA A 115 5.31 -2.15 14.65
N PHE A 116 5.54 -3.30 15.32
CA PHE A 116 4.69 -3.77 16.41
C PHE A 116 5.38 -4.00 17.76
N GLY A 117 6.70 -3.81 17.86
CA GLY A 117 7.52 -4.16 19.04
C GLY A 117 7.39 -3.29 20.27
N SER A 118 7.93 -3.81 21.38
CA SER A 118 8.12 -3.04 22.61
C SER A 118 8.97 -1.81 22.35
N CYS A 119 8.77 -0.77 23.17
CA CYS A 119 9.59 0.43 23.17
C CYS A 119 11.01 0.20 23.70
N GLU A 120 11.45 -1.05 23.77
CA GLU A 120 12.76 -1.39 24.27
C GLU A 120 13.77 -1.14 23.14
N THR A 121 14.59 -0.11 23.35
CA THR A 121 15.71 0.30 22.51
C THR A 121 16.62 -0.90 22.23
N THR A 122 16.37 -1.62 21.14
CA THR A 122 17.31 -2.59 20.59
C THR A 122 18.24 -1.84 19.64
N GLY A 123 19.32 -1.31 20.20
CA GLY A 123 20.55 -0.97 19.47
C GLY A 123 21.01 0.48 19.56
N SER A 124 22.21 0.68 20.13
CA SER A 124 23.03 1.85 19.85
C SER A 124 23.59 1.73 18.42
N GLY A 125 22.91 2.33 17.45
CA GLY A 125 23.36 2.36 16.05
C GLY A 125 22.23 2.68 15.08
N SER A 126 22.58 3.06 13.85
CA SER A 126 21.69 3.53 12.78
C SER A 126 20.60 2.56 12.30
N ALA A 127 20.36 1.47 13.03
CA ALA A 127 19.31 0.47 12.81
C ALA A 127 18.28 0.41 13.96
N ALA A 128 18.23 1.42 14.82
CA ALA A 128 17.24 1.54 15.89
C ALA A 128 15.81 1.45 15.33
N THR A 129 15.04 0.50 15.83
CA THR A 129 13.69 0.19 15.36
C THR A 129 12.70 1.26 15.83
N ASN A 130 11.89 1.75 14.89
CA ASN A 130 10.93 2.84 15.03
C ASN A 130 9.59 2.43 15.68
N SER A 131 9.60 1.45 16.59
CA SER A 131 8.38 0.85 17.16
C SER A 131 7.61 1.82 18.07
N CYS A 132 8.28 2.82 18.66
CA CYS A 132 7.67 3.71 19.65
C CYS A 132 7.74 5.17 19.27
N THR A 133 6.87 5.53 18.34
CA THR A 133 6.64 6.91 17.98
C THR A 133 5.43 7.44 18.76
N TYR A 134 5.62 8.49 19.57
CA TYR A 134 4.51 9.09 20.33
C TYR A 134 3.56 9.87 19.40
N ILE A 135 2.26 9.65 19.55
CA ILE A 135 1.22 10.30 18.75
C ILE A 135 0.22 10.97 19.68
N SER A 136 0.20 12.30 19.63
CA SER A 136 -0.54 13.10 20.60
C SER A 136 -2.06 12.89 20.50
N LEU A 137 -2.76 13.02 21.63
CA LEU A 137 -4.23 12.99 21.65
C LEU A 137 -4.84 14.11 20.79
N LYS A 138 -4.19 15.29 20.75
CA LYS A 138 -4.61 16.45 19.94
C LYS A 138 -4.65 16.13 18.43
N GLN A 139 -3.86 15.15 17.99
CA GLN A 139 -3.85 14.67 16.60
C GLN A 139 -4.84 13.53 16.39
N ARG A 140 -4.89 12.57 17.32
CA ARG A 140 -5.73 11.36 17.19
C ARG A 140 -7.22 11.64 17.30
N GLN A 141 -7.64 12.51 18.21
CA GLN A 141 -9.07 12.81 18.42
C GLN A 141 -9.73 13.41 17.17
N PRO A 142 -9.19 14.48 16.54
CA PRO A 142 -9.79 15.00 15.31
C PRO A 142 -9.78 13.98 14.15
N ALA A 143 -8.72 13.17 14.04
CA ALA A 143 -8.66 12.12 13.04
C ALA A 143 -9.78 11.09 13.21
N TYR A 144 -10.01 10.65 14.44
CA TYR A 144 -11.10 9.75 14.80
C TYR A 144 -12.46 10.35 14.47
N SER A 145 -12.75 11.56 14.97
CA SER A 145 -14.03 12.22 14.72
C SER A 145 -14.30 12.45 13.22
N LYS A 146 -13.26 12.66 12.41
CA LYS A 146 -13.41 12.94 10.97
C LYS A 146 -13.60 11.70 10.11
N TYR A 147 -12.93 10.59 10.42
CA TYR A 147 -12.85 9.45 9.50
C TYR A 147 -13.44 8.15 10.04
N ALA A 148 -13.48 7.94 11.36
CA ALA A 148 -13.87 6.64 11.93
C ALA A 148 -15.30 6.23 11.54
N PHE A 149 -16.24 7.17 11.49
CA PHE A 149 -17.62 6.90 11.09
C PHE A 149 -17.71 6.26 9.69
N SER A 150 -17.06 6.85 8.70
CA SER A 150 -17.11 6.34 7.32
C SER A 150 -16.37 5.02 7.16
N ILE A 151 -15.28 4.81 7.90
CA ILE A 151 -14.56 3.53 7.89
C ILE A 151 -15.45 2.42 8.48
N THR A 152 -16.10 2.71 9.61
CA THR A 152 -17.06 1.80 10.24
C THR A 152 -18.26 1.51 9.34
N GLN A 153 -18.77 2.53 8.62
CA GLN A 153 -19.85 2.33 7.66
C GLN A 153 -19.40 1.46 6.48
N GLY A 154 -18.20 1.70 5.95
CA GLY A 154 -17.60 0.85 4.91
C GLY A 154 -17.44 -0.60 5.34
N ALA A 155 -17.04 -0.85 6.59
CA ALA A 155 -16.95 -2.20 7.16
C ALA A 155 -18.31 -2.91 7.19
N LYS A 156 -19.34 -2.22 7.70
CA LYS A 156 -20.71 -2.74 7.81
C LYS A 156 -21.29 -3.08 6.45
N GLU A 157 -21.16 -2.17 5.49
CA GLU A 157 -21.66 -2.38 4.13
C GLU A 157 -20.87 -3.47 3.38
N PHE A 158 -19.56 -3.54 3.58
CA PHE A 158 -18.75 -4.64 3.03
C PHE A 158 -19.14 -5.99 3.63
N GLN A 159 -19.50 -6.06 4.91
CA GLN A 159 -20.03 -7.28 5.54
C GLN A 159 -21.35 -7.73 4.91
N GLN A 160 -22.24 -6.78 4.59
CA GLN A 160 -23.52 -7.07 3.91
C GLN A 160 -23.35 -7.60 2.48
N LEU A 161 -22.19 -7.40 1.86
CA LEU A 161 -21.92 -7.87 0.50
C LEU A 161 -21.86 -9.40 0.41
N LYS A 162 -21.34 -10.07 1.45
CA LYS A 162 -21.17 -11.54 1.47
C LYS A 162 -22.46 -12.31 1.15
N PRO A 163 -23.59 -12.11 1.86
CA PRO A 163 -24.81 -12.85 1.57
C PRO A 163 -25.36 -12.54 0.16
N LEU A 164 -25.18 -11.32 -0.35
CA LEU A 164 -25.61 -10.96 -1.70
C LEU A 164 -24.80 -11.73 -2.76
N LEU A 165 -23.49 -11.85 -2.58
CA LEU A 165 -22.61 -12.64 -3.45
C LEU A 165 -22.97 -14.14 -3.39
N GLN A 166 -23.26 -14.67 -2.20
CA GLN A 166 -23.70 -16.07 -2.02
C GLN A 166 -25.04 -16.35 -2.71
N GLN A 167 -25.96 -15.39 -2.67
CA GLN A 167 -27.28 -15.47 -3.33
C GLN A 167 -27.22 -15.16 -4.82
N LYS A 168 -26.05 -14.74 -5.35
CA LYS A 168 -25.86 -14.28 -6.73
C LYS A 168 -26.77 -13.09 -7.09
N ASP A 169 -27.10 -12.24 -6.12
CA ASP A 169 -27.85 -11.00 -6.34
C ASP A 169 -26.89 -9.92 -6.85
N TRP A 170 -26.51 -10.02 -8.12
CA TRP A 170 -25.53 -9.16 -8.76
C TRP A 170 -25.94 -7.68 -8.78
N ASN A 171 -27.23 -7.42 -8.95
CA ASN A 171 -27.76 -6.06 -9.03
C ASN A 171 -27.64 -5.33 -7.68
N ARG A 172 -27.96 -6.02 -6.58
CA ARG A 172 -27.76 -5.45 -5.25
C ARG A 172 -26.30 -5.44 -4.85
N ALA A 173 -25.53 -6.49 -5.15
CA ALA A 173 -24.09 -6.51 -4.87
C ALA A 173 -23.36 -5.34 -5.57
N ALA A 174 -23.75 -5.02 -6.80
CA ALA A 174 -23.19 -3.91 -7.58
C ALA A 174 -23.32 -2.56 -6.87
N SER A 175 -24.40 -2.30 -6.10
CA SER A 175 -24.58 -1.01 -5.42
C SER A 175 -23.57 -0.75 -4.30
N TYR A 176 -22.81 -1.77 -3.88
CA TYR A 176 -21.80 -1.66 -2.83
C TYR A 176 -20.38 -1.40 -3.36
N VAL A 177 -20.14 -1.61 -4.66
CA VAL A 177 -18.79 -1.51 -5.26
C VAL A 177 -18.73 -0.57 -6.46
N PHE A 178 -19.84 -0.30 -7.14
CA PHE A 178 -19.88 0.66 -8.24
C PHE A 178 -20.37 2.03 -7.77
N VAL A 179 -19.78 3.08 -8.34
CA VAL A 179 -20.24 4.46 -8.15
C VAL A 179 -21.64 4.59 -8.75
N ASN A 180 -22.55 5.17 -7.97
CA ASN A 180 -23.91 5.42 -8.45
C ASN A 180 -23.88 6.55 -9.50
N ALA A 181 -24.31 6.25 -10.72
CA ALA A 181 -24.31 7.19 -11.84
C ALA A 181 -25.18 8.44 -11.61
N ASN A 182 -26.19 8.37 -10.73
CA ASN A 182 -27.10 9.49 -10.49
C ASN A 182 -26.59 10.46 -9.43
N THR A 183 -25.83 9.98 -8.45
CA THR A 183 -25.33 10.80 -7.34
C THR A 183 -23.85 11.13 -7.48
N ASN A 184 -23.10 10.38 -8.31
CA ASN A 184 -21.64 10.39 -8.38
C ASN A 184 -20.96 10.17 -7.02
N LEU A 185 -21.70 9.61 -6.05
CA LEU A 185 -21.17 9.30 -4.73
C LEU A 185 -20.61 7.87 -4.73
N PRO A 186 -19.37 7.67 -4.23
CA PRO A 186 -18.85 6.33 -4.05
C PRO A 186 -19.66 5.59 -2.97
N PRO A 187 -19.89 4.27 -3.13
CA PRO A 187 -20.49 3.46 -2.08
C PRO A 187 -19.55 3.36 -0.87
N ALA A 188 -20.07 3.06 0.32
CA ALA A 188 -19.28 3.19 1.54
C ALA A 188 -17.98 2.35 1.57
N PRO A 189 -17.94 1.10 1.05
CA PRO A 189 -16.69 0.33 0.99
C PRO A 189 -15.61 1.00 0.12
N VAL A 190 -16.00 1.68 -0.95
CA VAL A 190 -15.08 2.40 -1.84
C VAL A 190 -14.62 3.72 -1.20
N ASP A 191 -15.56 4.48 -0.64
CA ASP A 191 -15.32 5.73 0.07
C ASP A 191 -14.40 5.54 1.29
N ALA A 192 -14.55 4.41 1.99
CA ALA A 192 -13.72 4.07 3.14
C ALA A 192 -12.23 3.97 2.79
N GLN A 193 -11.86 3.55 1.58
CA GLN A 193 -10.46 3.31 1.18
C GLN A 193 -9.57 4.55 1.37
N LEU A 194 -9.98 5.69 0.80
CA LEU A 194 -9.22 6.94 0.97
C LEU A 194 -9.22 7.39 2.44
N LYS A 195 -10.35 7.22 3.12
CA LYS A 195 -10.50 7.61 4.53
C LYS A 195 -9.62 6.76 5.44
N MET A 196 -9.42 5.48 5.13
CA MET A 196 -8.48 4.60 5.84
C MET A 196 -7.04 5.10 5.68
N VAL A 197 -6.62 5.51 4.48
CA VAL A 197 -5.26 6.09 4.28
C VAL A 197 -5.07 7.37 5.10
N LEU A 198 -6.06 8.27 5.07
CA LEU A 198 -6.01 9.54 5.80
C LEU A 198 -6.05 9.32 7.32
N PHE A 199 -6.89 8.39 7.77
CA PHE A 199 -6.98 8.01 9.18
C PHE A 199 -5.67 7.41 9.66
N ALA A 200 -5.13 6.40 8.99
CA ALA A 200 -3.83 5.82 9.33
C ALA A 200 -2.71 6.87 9.36
N SER A 201 -2.68 7.77 8.36
CA SER A 201 -1.65 8.82 8.32
C SER A 201 -1.72 9.74 9.54
N LEU A 202 -2.91 10.09 10.02
CA LEU A 202 -3.05 10.92 11.23
C LEU A 202 -2.93 10.11 12.53
N MET A 203 -3.23 8.82 12.51
CA MET A 203 -3.19 7.97 13.69
C MET A 203 -1.82 7.37 13.96
N LEU A 204 -0.96 7.24 12.93
CA LEU A 204 0.30 6.50 12.96
C LEU A 204 1.53 7.34 12.61
N THR A 205 1.37 8.59 12.18
CA THR A 205 2.51 9.51 11.98
C THR A 205 2.82 10.23 13.28
N SER A 206 4.05 10.10 13.75
CA SER A 206 4.53 10.88 14.89
C SER A 206 5.25 12.14 14.42
N PRO A 207 5.04 13.27 15.12
CA PRO A 207 5.81 14.49 14.86
C PRO A 207 7.29 14.35 15.24
N ASN A 208 7.67 13.34 16.02
CA ASN A 208 9.01 13.17 16.56
C ASN A 208 9.88 12.20 15.73
N TYR A 209 9.39 11.73 14.59
CA TYR A 209 10.10 10.78 13.74
C TYR A 209 10.16 11.32 12.30
N SER A 210 11.37 11.40 11.75
CA SER A 210 11.58 11.83 10.36
C SER A 210 11.30 10.67 9.40
N GLY A 211 10.08 10.62 8.87
CA GLY A 211 9.66 9.68 7.82
C GLY A 211 8.41 8.87 8.19
N PRO A 212 7.92 8.02 7.28
CA PRO A 212 6.78 7.16 7.57
C PRO A 212 7.20 6.05 8.55
N ALA A 213 6.46 5.90 9.64
CA ALA A 213 6.64 4.76 10.55
C ALA A 213 6.33 3.44 9.82
N LYS A 214 7.00 2.34 10.20
CA LYS A 214 6.74 1.02 9.62
C LYS A 214 5.27 0.63 9.79
N GLU A 215 4.67 0.98 10.92
CA GLU A 215 3.25 0.74 11.22
C GLU A 215 2.33 1.44 10.23
N LEU A 216 2.62 2.70 9.88
CA LEU A 216 1.88 3.42 8.84
C LEU A 216 2.00 2.74 7.47
N LEU A 217 3.20 2.30 7.09
CA LEU A 217 3.43 1.63 5.82
C LEU A 217 2.66 0.30 5.74
N VAL A 218 2.62 -0.47 6.84
CA VAL A 218 1.85 -1.72 6.93
C VAL A 218 0.34 -1.44 6.87
N ALA A 219 -0.15 -0.42 7.57
CA ALA A 219 -1.56 -0.03 7.45
C ALA A 219 -1.93 0.33 6.00
N ARG A 220 -1.11 1.13 5.32
CA ARG A 220 -1.30 1.51 3.91
C ARG A 220 -1.29 0.29 2.98
N PHE A 221 -0.43 -0.69 3.25
CA PHE A 221 -0.39 -1.95 2.51
C PHE A 221 -1.76 -2.65 2.56
N TYR A 222 -2.35 -2.81 3.75
CA TYR A 222 -3.66 -3.46 3.86
C TYR A 222 -4.81 -2.63 3.28
N VAL A 223 -4.70 -1.30 3.26
CA VAL A 223 -5.69 -0.46 2.55
C VAL A 223 -5.65 -0.71 1.04
N ASN A 224 -4.44 -0.81 0.48
CA ASN A 224 -4.28 -1.16 -0.92
C ASN A 224 -4.84 -2.56 -1.19
N GLU A 225 -4.48 -3.58 -0.40
CA GLU A 225 -5.03 -4.93 -0.54
C GLU A 225 -6.57 -4.95 -0.48
N PHE A 226 -7.17 -4.18 0.42
CA PHE A 226 -8.63 -4.03 0.49
C PHE A 226 -9.22 -3.39 -0.78
N LYS A 227 -8.54 -2.38 -1.34
CA LYS A 227 -8.95 -1.75 -2.61
C LYS A 227 -8.92 -2.74 -3.78
N TYR A 228 -7.88 -3.57 -3.86
CA TYR A 228 -7.79 -4.59 -4.89
C TYR A 228 -8.87 -5.66 -4.73
N ALA A 229 -9.18 -6.07 -3.50
CA ALA A 229 -10.30 -6.93 -3.21
C ALA A 229 -11.63 -6.35 -3.74
N VAL A 230 -11.92 -5.08 -3.45
CA VAL A 230 -13.14 -4.39 -3.91
C VAL A 230 -13.18 -4.30 -5.44
N THR A 231 -12.05 -4.02 -6.08
CA THR A 231 -11.93 -3.94 -7.55
C THR A 231 -12.17 -5.31 -8.18
N GLU A 232 -11.62 -6.37 -7.59
CA GLU A 232 -11.79 -7.73 -8.05
C GLU A 232 -13.24 -8.20 -7.89
N ILE A 233 -13.90 -7.88 -6.77
CA ILE A 233 -15.33 -8.15 -6.58
C ILE A 233 -16.15 -7.44 -7.66
N ALA A 234 -15.83 -6.19 -7.98
CA ALA A 234 -16.50 -5.45 -9.05
C ALA A 234 -16.34 -6.16 -10.41
N SER A 235 -15.13 -6.59 -10.78
CA SER A 235 -14.88 -7.37 -11.99
C SER A 235 -15.66 -8.69 -12.00
N ALA A 236 -15.62 -9.42 -10.89
CA ALA A 236 -16.30 -10.71 -10.75
C ALA A 236 -17.84 -10.58 -10.81
N ILE A 237 -18.41 -9.47 -10.32
CA ILE A 237 -19.85 -9.17 -10.46
C ILE A 237 -20.22 -8.96 -11.93
N GLN A 238 -19.38 -8.25 -12.71
CA GLN A 238 -19.63 -8.04 -14.15
C GLN A 238 -19.59 -9.36 -14.92
N GLU A 239 -18.68 -10.26 -14.54
CA GLU A 239 -18.53 -11.60 -15.12
C GLU A 239 -19.50 -12.63 -14.51
N GLN A 240 -20.24 -12.26 -13.46
CA GLN A 240 -21.13 -13.13 -12.68
C GLN A 240 -20.41 -14.37 -12.08
N ASP A 241 -19.14 -14.22 -11.74
CA ASP A 241 -18.29 -15.26 -11.16
C ASP A 241 -18.38 -15.24 -9.62
N ALA A 242 -19.26 -16.07 -9.07
CA ALA A 242 -19.48 -16.16 -7.63
C ALA A 242 -18.27 -16.69 -6.84
N PRO A 243 -17.60 -17.79 -7.25
CA PRO A 243 -16.37 -18.24 -6.60
C PRO A 243 -15.30 -17.14 -6.52
N ARG A 244 -15.03 -16.44 -7.62
CA ARG A 244 -14.06 -15.34 -7.67
C ARG A 244 -14.46 -14.18 -6.77
N ALA A 245 -15.73 -13.77 -6.81
CA ALA A 245 -16.24 -12.71 -5.95
C ALA A 245 -16.14 -13.06 -4.45
N LEU A 246 -16.44 -14.31 -4.08
CA LEU A 246 -16.37 -14.76 -2.69
C LEU A 246 -14.92 -14.87 -2.20
N ALA A 247 -14.00 -15.38 -3.03
CA ALA A 247 -12.57 -15.41 -2.70
C ALA A 247 -12.01 -14.00 -2.51
N ALA A 248 -12.37 -13.06 -3.39
CA ALA A 248 -12.01 -11.66 -3.27
C ALA A 248 -12.63 -11.00 -2.02
N TRP A 249 -13.86 -11.37 -1.65
CA TRP A 249 -14.48 -10.89 -0.41
C TRP A 249 -13.73 -11.36 0.84
N GLU A 250 -13.38 -12.64 0.95
CA GLU A 250 -12.61 -13.17 2.09
C GLU A 250 -11.23 -12.50 2.17
N PHE A 251 -10.59 -12.27 1.01
CA PHE A 251 -9.36 -11.51 0.94
C PHE A 251 -9.57 -10.06 1.42
N GLY A 252 -10.61 -9.36 0.97
CA GLY A 252 -10.94 -8.01 1.45
C GLY A 252 -11.19 -7.96 2.95
N LYS A 253 -11.92 -8.94 3.50
CA LYS A 253 -12.15 -9.08 4.95
C LYS A 253 -10.84 -9.16 5.72
N ASP A 254 -9.94 -10.05 5.30
CA ASP A 254 -8.65 -10.23 5.94
C ASP A 254 -7.80 -8.94 5.90
N SER A 255 -7.92 -8.16 4.83
CA SER A 255 -7.18 -6.90 4.64
C SER A 255 -7.71 -5.84 5.58
N PHE A 256 -9.03 -5.69 5.60
CA PHE A 256 -9.70 -4.74 6.48
C PHE A 256 -9.42 -5.07 7.95
N ASN A 257 -9.52 -6.33 8.33
CA ASN A 257 -9.29 -6.75 9.71
C ASN A 257 -7.83 -6.54 10.12
N SER A 258 -6.88 -6.85 9.25
CA SER A 258 -5.45 -6.58 9.51
C SER A 258 -5.19 -5.08 9.64
N TYR A 259 -5.79 -4.24 8.78
CA TYR A 259 -5.76 -2.79 8.93
C TYR A 259 -6.32 -2.33 10.28
N SER A 260 -7.52 -2.80 10.66
CA SER A 260 -8.18 -2.44 11.91
C SER A 260 -7.32 -2.80 13.12
N GLN A 261 -6.66 -3.96 13.10
CA GLN A 261 -5.73 -4.34 14.18
C GLN A 261 -4.59 -3.35 14.36
N VAL A 262 -4.00 -2.87 13.25
CA VAL A 262 -2.92 -1.88 13.30
C VAL A 262 -3.40 -0.58 13.94
N VAL A 263 -4.47 0.01 13.41
CA VAL A 263 -4.92 1.34 13.86
C VAL A 263 -5.60 1.32 15.23
N ASN A 264 -6.26 0.22 15.62
CA ASN A 264 -6.94 0.10 16.91
C ASN A 264 -5.99 0.20 18.10
N ARG A 265 -4.69 -0.12 17.93
CA ARG A 265 -3.66 0.11 18.96
C ARG A 265 -3.57 1.57 19.39
N GLN A 266 -3.85 2.49 18.45
CA GLN A 266 -3.82 3.92 18.69
C GLN A 266 -5.19 4.48 19.13
N ILE A 267 -6.23 3.65 19.18
CA ILE A 267 -7.57 4.06 19.63
C ILE A 267 -7.74 3.65 21.10
N THR A 268 -7.32 4.55 21.99
CA THR A 268 -7.57 4.42 23.42
C THR A 268 -8.98 4.92 23.76
N ALA A 269 -9.52 4.58 24.93
CA ALA A 269 -10.83 5.08 25.41
C ALA A 269 -10.99 6.62 25.41
N LYS A 270 -9.88 7.38 25.41
CA LYS A 270 -9.89 8.86 25.28
C LYS A 270 -10.03 9.37 23.84
N VAL A 271 -9.84 8.50 22.86
CA VAL A 271 -9.92 8.81 21.42
C VAL A 271 -11.27 8.38 20.86
N GLY A 272 -11.71 7.17 21.18
CA GLY A 272 -13.00 6.62 20.74
C GLY A 272 -13.06 5.11 20.92
N ASP A 273 -14.04 4.48 20.28
CA ASP A 273 -14.21 3.04 20.26
C ASP A 273 -13.34 2.40 19.15
N PRO A 274 -12.77 1.20 19.37
CA PRO A 274 -12.04 0.50 18.31
C PRO A 274 -12.90 0.32 17.04
N LEU A 275 -12.26 0.40 15.88
CA LEU A 275 -12.92 0.07 14.62
C LEU A 275 -13.34 -1.40 14.62
N PRO A 276 -14.49 -1.73 13.99
CA PRO A 276 -15.00 -3.08 13.98
C PRO A 276 -14.10 -4.03 13.17
N PHE A 277 -14.23 -5.32 13.47
CA PHE A 277 -13.82 -6.38 12.57
C PHE A 277 -15.01 -6.85 11.75
N ILE A 278 -14.74 -7.26 10.52
CA ILE A 278 -15.70 -7.88 9.62
C ILE A 278 -15.68 -9.39 9.90
N GLU A 279 -16.87 -9.98 10.10
CA GLU A 279 -17.06 -11.40 10.43
C GLU A 279 -17.20 -12.28 9.18
#